data_AF-A0A5C5W2Z7-F1
#
_entry.id   AF-A0A5C5W2Z7-F1
#
_cell.length_a   1.000
_cell.length_b   1.000
_cell.length_c   1.000
_cell.angle_alpha   90.00
_cell.angle_beta   90.00
_cell.angle_gamma   90.00
#
_symmetry.space_group_name_H-M   'P 1'
#
loop_
_entity.id
_entity.type
_entity.pdbx_description
1 polymer ?
#
loop_
_entity_poly.entity_id
_entity_poly.type
_entity_poly.pdbx_seq_one_letter_code
_entity_poly.pdbx_strand_id
1 'polypeptide(L)'
;MNTPHAPIGENERVRILLEEYRVLYALLTFRLGAIDRRLPVAGGTVAALLGGVIALPSDAKGVALLATPALVLWLFRTTAAHSRSKEDVLRRIDEIERHVNRIAGEELLAFQSQHPNQGRLVGGRSGIGSVLAVLSICVSSLSACVFLAGRAFETTTWSFAGYAAYVALAIADITRCSLGLVRYRYRRVRTERRTVFAAFSTD
;
A
#
# COMPACT_ATOMS: atom_id res chain seq x y z
N MET A 1 -21.05 23.28 33.41
CA MET A 1 -20.53 24.57 32.89
C MET A 1 -19.37 24.26 31.97
N ASN A 2 -19.55 24.40 30.65
CA ASN A 2 -18.47 24.24 29.68
C ASN A 2 -17.68 25.56 29.63
N THR A 3 -16.49 25.59 30.21
CA THR A 3 -15.56 26.69 30.01
C THR A 3 -15.20 26.77 28.52
N PRO A 4 -15.42 27.90 27.84
CA PRO A 4 -14.96 28.07 26.47
C PRO A 4 -13.44 27.96 26.46
N HIS A 5 -12.91 26.95 25.77
CA HIS A 5 -11.47 26.81 25.58
C HIS A 5 -10.93 28.11 24.97
N ALA A 6 -10.00 28.76 25.68
CA ALA A 6 -9.27 29.90 25.14
C ALA A 6 -8.67 29.51 23.77
N PRO A 7 -8.68 30.42 22.78
CA PRO A 7 -8.07 30.14 21.48
C PRO A 7 -6.59 29.77 21.69
N ILE A 8 -6.19 28.63 21.15
CA ILE A 8 -4.79 28.16 21.19
C ILE A 8 -3.93 29.24 20.52
N GLY A 9 -2.89 29.71 21.21
CA GLY A 9 -1.96 30.70 20.67
C GLY A 9 -1.24 30.17 19.42
N GLU A 10 -0.89 31.05 18.48
CA GLU A 10 -0.30 30.65 17.20
C GLU A 10 0.98 29.82 17.37
N ASN A 11 1.82 30.16 18.35
CA ASN A 11 3.03 29.40 18.69
C ASN A 11 2.73 27.96 19.14
N GLU A 12 1.67 27.77 19.94
CA GLU A 12 1.28 26.44 20.40
C GLU A 12 0.66 25.63 19.27
N ARG A 13 -0.08 26.29 18.37
CA ARG A 13 -0.60 25.67 17.14
C ARG A 13 0.52 25.20 16.21
N VAL A 14 1.55 26.02 16.00
CA VAL A 14 2.73 25.66 15.21
C VAL A 14 3.46 24.48 15.86
N ARG A 15 3.68 24.51 17.18
CA ARG A 15 4.33 23.41 17.91
C ARG A 15 3.57 22.08 17.76
N ILE A 16 2.24 22.09 17.89
CA ILE A 16 1.41 20.89 17.70
C ILE A 16 1.57 20.35 16.28
N LEU A 17 1.56 21.22 15.27
CA LEU A 17 1.70 20.83 13.86
C LEU A 17 3.08 20.27 13.55
N LEU A 18 4.14 20.85 14.11
CA LEU A 18 5.51 20.36 13.97
C LEU A 18 5.69 18.99 14.65
N GLU A 19 5.03 18.76 15.79
CA GLU A 19 5.05 17.45 16.44
C GLU A 19 4.28 16.40 15.64
N GLU A 20 3.10 16.76 15.10
CA GLU A 20 2.36 15.90 14.17
C GLU A 20 3.20 15.55 12.93
N TYR A 21 3.86 16.55 12.35
CA TYR A 21 4.80 16.38 11.23
C TYR A 21 5.91 15.39 11.58
N ARG A 22 6.57 15.55 12.74
CA ARG A 22 7.65 14.68 13.20
C ARG A 22 7.19 13.23 13.34
N VAL A 23 6.02 13.01 13.94
CA VAL A 23 5.45 11.67 14.14
C VAL A 23 5.07 11.04 12.79
N LEU A 24 4.43 11.79 11.89
CA LEU A 24 4.08 11.32 10.55
C LEU A 24 5.32 10.97 9.73
N TYR A 25 6.38 11.76 9.85
CA TYR A 25 7.64 11.50 9.18
C TYR A 25 8.35 10.25 9.71
N ALA A 26 8.35 10.06 11.04
CA ALA A 26 8.85 8.83 11.65
C ALA A 26 8.06 7.60 11.19
N LEU A 27 6.72 7.70 11.15
CA LEU A 27 5.83 6.64 10.65
C LEU A 27 6.09 6.32 9.18
N LEU A 28 6.30 7.33 8.34
CA LEU A 28 6.63 7.17 6.93
C LEU A 28 7.94 6.42 6.76
N THR A 29 9.00 6.85 7.46
CA THR A 29 10.33 6.23 7.39
C THR A 29 10.29 4.78 7.85
N PHE A 30 9.61 4.50 8.98
CA PHE A 30 9.41 3.13 9.46
C PHE A 30 8.71 2.25 8.42
N ARG A 31 7.67 2.77 7.77
CA ARG A 31 6.90 2.07 6.75
C ARG A 31 7.71 1.79 5.49
N LEU A 32 8.49 2.76 5.02
CA LEU A 32 9.40 2.57 3.89
C LEU A 32 10.42 1.46 4.18
N GLY A 33 11.07 1.51 5.35
CA GLY A 33 12.01 0.47 5.76
C GLY A 33 11.36 -0.92 5.88
N ALA A 34 10.11 -1.00 6.33
CA ALA A 34 9.37 -2.27 6.37
C ALA A 34 9.05 -2.81 4.96
N ILE A 35 8.75 -1.94 3.99
CA ILE A 35 8.54 -2.33 2.59
C ILE A 35 9.82 -2.88 1.97
N ASP A 36 10.94 -2.17 2.15
CA ASP A 36 12.20 -2.50 1.47
C ASP A 36 12.72 -3.87 1.91
N ARG A 37 12.41 -4.28 3.16
CA ARG A 37 12.75 -5.62 3.67
C ARG A 37 11.79 -6.71 3.20
N ARG A 38 10.48 -6.44 3.16
CA ARG A 38 9.48 -7.48 2.88
C ARG A 38 9.33 -7.80 1.40
N LEU A 39 9.52 -6.83 0.50
CA LEU A 39 9.32 -7.03 -0.93
C LEU A 39 10.30 -8.04 -1.55
N PRO A 40 11.62 -7.99 -1.28
CA PRO A 40 12.56 -8.99 -1.78
C PRO A 40 12.28 -10.38 -1.23
N VAL A 41 11.91 -10.49 0.06
CA VAL A 41 11.58 -11.78 0.69
C VAL A 41 10.34 -12.39 0.07
N ALA A 42 9.27 -11.62 -0.08
CA ALA A 42 8.03 -12.11 -0.69
C ALA A 42 8.22 -12.44 -2.18
N GLY A 43 8.93 -11.58 -2.93
CA GLY A 43 9.27 -11.83 -4.33
C GLY A 43 10.13 -13.08 -4.50
N GLY A 44 11.15 -13.26 -3.67
CA GLY A 44 11.98 -14.45 -3.63
C GLY A 44 11.19 -15.71 -3.27
N THR A 45 10.23 -15.62 -2.34
CA THR A 45 9.35 -16.73 -1.98
C THR A 45 8.46 -17.15 -3.16
N VAL A 46 7.85 -16.19 -3.86
CA VAL A 46 7.04 -16.48 -5.06
C VAL A 46 7.90 -17.08 -6.17
N ALA A 47 9.10 -16.53 -6.41
CA ALA A 47 10.02 -17.03 -7.43
C ALA A 47 10.51 -18.45 -7.10
N ALA A 48 10.88 -18.72 -5.85
CA ALA A 48 11.30 -20.03 -5.38
C ALA A 48 10.17 -21.06 -5.48
N LEU A 49 8.93 -20.68 -5.14
CA LEU A 49 7.76 -21.54 -5.27
C LEU A 49 7.55 -21.93 -6.74
N LEU A 50 7.55 -20.96 -7.65
CA LEU A 50 7.41 -21.19 -9.10
C LEU A 50 8.54 -22.05 -9.67
N GLY A 51 9.79 -21.74 -9.33
CA GLY A 51 10.95 -22.51 -9.76
C GLY A 51 10.99 -23.91 -9.15
N GLY A 52 10.41 -24.11 -7.97
CA GLY A 52 10.30 -25.41 -7.31
C GLY A 52 9.24 -26.33 -7.92
N VAL A 53 8.20 -25.79 -8.58
CA VAL A 53 7.09 -26.60 -9.15
C VAL A 53 7.61 -27.69 -10.09
N ILE A 54 8.65 -27.42 -10.86
CA ILE A 54 9.23 -28.41 -11.79
C ILE A 54 9.93 -29.57 -11.06
N ALA A 55 10.47 -29.34 -9.87
CA ALA A 55 11.18 -30.33 -9.07
C ALA A 55 10.28 -31.08 -8.08
N LEU A 56 9.06 -30.61 -7.84
CA LEU A 56 8.10 -31.22 -6.93
C LEU A 56 7.55 -32.55 -7.50
N PRO A 57 7.24 -33.55 -6.64
CA PRO A 57 6.46 -34.72 -7.02
C PRO A 57 5.08 -34.34 -7.58
N SER A 58 4.50 -35.18 -8.45
CA SER A 58 3.19 -34.94 -9.09
C SER A 58 2.11 -34.48 -8.12
N ASP A 59 2.06 -35.12 -6.95
CA ASP A 59 1.02 -34.92 -5.95
C ASP A 59 1.14 -33.55 -5.27
N ALA A 60 2.37 -33.04 -5.15
CA ALA A 60 2.67 -31.76 -4.52
C ALA A 60 2.62 -30.58 -5.51
N LYS A 61 2.71 -30.83 -6.82
CA LYS A 61 2.59 -29.78 -7.86
C LYS A 61 1.24 -29.08 -7.81
N GLY A 62 0.16 -29.83 -7.61
CA GLY A 62 -1.20 -29.27 -7.51
C GLY A 62 -1.32 -28.29 -6.34
N VAL A 63 -0.78 -28.64 -5.18
CA VAL A 63 -0.78 -27.79 -3.97
C VAL A 63 0.01 -26.51 -4.21
N ALA A 64 1.21 -26.61 -4.78
CA ALA A 64 2.03 -25.44 -5.09
C ALA A 64 1.35 -24.51 -6.10
N LEU A 65 0.74 -25.07 -7.15
CA LEU A 65 -0.01 -24.31 -8.15
C LEU A 65 -1.24 -23.62 -7.56
N LEU A 66 -1.93 -24.23 -6.59
CA LEU A 66 -3.07 -23.61 -5.90
C LEU A 66 -2.61 -22.50 -4.92
N ALA A 67 -1.49 -22.70 -4.23
CA ALA A 67 -0.97 -21.73 -3.26
C ALA A 67 -0.42 -20.46 -3.94
N THR A 68 0.17 -20.59 -5.14
CA THR A 68 0.89 -19.47 -5.79
C THR A 68 0.00 -18.27 -6.10
N PRO A 69 -1.18 -18.41 -6.75
CA PRO A 69 -2.05 -17.26 -7.01
C PRO A 69 -2.56 -16.58 -5.74
N ALA A 70 -2.82 -17.34 -4.67
CA ALA A 70 -3.20 -16.78 -3.36
C ALA A 70 -2.07 -15.92 -2.77
N LEU A 71 -0.83 -16.41 -2.83
CA LEU A 71 0.35 -15.68 -2.36
C LEU A 71 0.61 -14.41 -3.17
N VAL A 72 0.45 -14.49 -4.50
CA VAL A 72 0.55 -13.35 -5.41
C VAL A 72 -0.51 -12.28 -5.09
N LEU A 73 -1.76 -12.70 -4.86
CA LEU A 73 -2.84 -11.80 -4.45
C LEU A 73 -2.54 -11.11 -3.12
N TRP A 74 -2.08 -11.86 -2.13
CA TRP A 74 -1.69 -11.31 -0.84
C TRP A 74 -0.56 -10.28 -0.97
N LEU A 75 0.47 -10.60 -1.75
CA LEU A 75 1.60 -9.70 -2.03
C LEU A 75 1.12 -8.40 -2.69
N PHE A 76 0.26 -8.49 -3.70
CA PHE A 76 -0.28 -7.31 -4.37
C PHE A 76 -1.14 -6.45 -3.43
N ARG A 77 -2.08 -7.07 -2.70
CA ARG A 77 -3.00 -6.37 -1.78
C ARG A 77 -2.25 -5.63 -0.68
N THR A 78 -1.25 -6.27 -0.07
CA THR A 78 -0.43 -5.65 0.99
C THR A 78 0.45 -4.51 0.46
N THR A 79 0.89 -4.60 -0.80
CA THR A 79 1.61 -3.53 -1.50
C THR A 79 0.68 -2.36 -1.82
N ALA A 80 -0.50 -2.64 -2.38
CA ALA A 80 -1.51 -1.64 -2.70
C ALA A 80 -1.99 -0.88 -1.45
N ALA A 81 -2.33 -1.59 -0.37
CA ALA A 81 -2.75 -0.99 0.89
C ALA A 81 -1.65 -0.07 1.47
N HIS A 82 -0.40 -0.51 1.40
CA HIS A 82 0.71 0.30 1.87
C HIS A 82 0.93 1.54 1.00
N SER A 83 0.82 1.41 -0.33
CA SER A 83 0.93 2.55 -1.25
C SER A 83 -0.10 3.63 -0.94
N ARG A 84 -1.37 3.25 -0.69
CA ARG A 84 -2.41 4.19 -0.24
C ARG A 84 -2.03 4.87 1.07
N SER A 85 -1.62 4.10 2.06
CA SER A 85 -1.28 4.64 3.37
C SER A 85 -0.04 5.55 3.35
N LYS A 86 0.92 5.29 2.45
CA LYS A 86 2.06 6.18 2.18
C LYS A 86 1.59 7.50 1.56
N GLU A 87 0.70 7.43 0.57
CA GLU A 87 0.12 8.61 -0.07
C GLU A 87 -0.66 9.48 0.92
N ASP A 88 -1.44 8.87 1.82
CA ASP A 88 -2.18 9.57 2.87
C ASP A 88 -1.25 10.36 3.80
N VAL A 89 -0.17 9.73 4.25
CA VAL A 89 0.83 10.36 5.13
C VAL A 89 1.53 11.51 4.42
N LEU A 90 1.94 11.33 3.16
CA LEU A 90 2.59 12.37 2.37
C LEU A 90 1.68 13.58 2.12
N ARG A 91 0.40 13.33 1.81
CA ARG A 91 -0.58 14.41 1.66
C ARG A 91 -0.81 15.15 2.98
N ARG A 92 -0.82 14.44 4.11
CA ARG A 92 -0.97 15.07 5.44
C ARG A 92 0.24 15.93 5.80
N ILE A 93 1.44 15.46 5.47
CA ILE A 93 2.69 16.23 5.64
C ILE A 93 2.64 17.53 4.83
N ASP A 94 2.27 17.45 3.55
CA ASP A 94 2.09 18.63 2.66
C ASP A 94 1.02 19.61 3.19
N GLU A 95 -0.09 19.11 3.75
CA GLU A 95 -1.09 19.97 4.42
C GLU A 95 -0.51 20.73 5.62
N ILE A 96 0.33 20.07 6.43
CA ILE A 96 0.95 20.66 7.61
C ILE A 96 1.96 21.73 7.18
N GLU A 97 2.82 21.44 6.21
CA GLU A 97 3.79 22.39 5.65
C GLU A 97 3.10 23.67 5.17
N ARG A 98 2.06 23.53 4.33
CA ARG A 98 1.28 24.69 3.85
C ARG A 98 0.58 25.45 4.97
N HIS A 99 0.24 24.79 6.08
CA HIS A 99 -0.36 25.48 7.23
C HIS A 99 0.69 26.25 8.03
N VAL A 100 1.85 25.66 8.28
CA VAL A 100 2.96 26.32 8.97
C VAL A 100 3.49 27.51 8.16
N ASN A 101 3.72 27.35 6.86
CA ASN A 101 4.18 28.45 5.99
C ASN A 101 3.16 29.60 5.94
N ARG A 102 1.85 29.30 5.97
CA ARG A 102 0.81 30.34 6.07
C ARG A 102 0.82 31.10 7.39
N ILE A 103 1.12 30.43 8.50
CA ILE A 103 1.24 31.09 9.81
C ILE A 103 2.52 31.93 9.86
N ALA A 104 3.61 31.42 9.29
CA ALA A 104 4.89 32.12 9.25
C ALA A 104 4.92 33.31 8.28
N GLY A 105 4.06 33.32 7.26
CA GLY A 105 4.08 34.32 6.19
C GLY A 105 5.18 34.12 5.15
N GLU A 106 6.02 33.08 5.33
CA GLU A 106 7.15 32.75 4.46
C GLU A 106 7.22 31.23 4.23
N GLU A 107 7.88 30.80 3.14
CA GLU A 107 8.12 29.39 2.85
C GLU A 107 9.28 28.83 3.69
N LEU A 108 8.98 28.48 4.95
CA LEU A 108 9.98 27.94 5.89
C LEU A 108 10.20 26.43 5.73
N LEU A 109 9.13 25.68 5.48
CA LEU A 109 9.17 24.23 5.31
C LEU A 109 8.87 23.87 3.87
N ALA A 110 9.79 23.13 3.27
CA ALA A 110 9.65 22.65 1.91
C ALA A 110 10.29 21.27 1.78
N PHE A 111 9.55 20.23 2.15
CA PHE A 111 10.10 18.88 2.23
C PHE A 111 10.45 18.29 0.84
N GLN A 112 10.00 18.91 -0.27
CA GLN A 112 10.29 18.47 -1.65
C GLN A 112 10.36 19.60 -2.72
N SER A 113 10.64 20.87 -2.37
CA SER A 113 10.43 22.01 -3.30
C SER A 113 11.26 22.05 -4.59
N GLN A 114 12.35 21.28 -4.73
CA GLN A 114 13.26 21.41 -5.88
C GLN A 114 13.34 20.18 -6.81
N HIS A 115 12.42 19.22 -6.72
CA HIS A 115 12.44 18.12 -7.70
C HIS A 115 11.80 18.58 -9.04
N PRO A 116 12.48 18.45 -10.20
CA PRO A 116 12.09 19.03 -11.50
C PRO A 116 10.80 18.48 -12.14
N ASN A 117 9.97 17.76 -11.39
CA ASN A 117 8.75 17.13 -11.88
C ASN A 117 7.54 17.62 -11.06
N GLN A 118 7.29 18.93 -11.08
CA GLN A 118 6.15 19.64 -10.46
C GLN A 118 4.78 19.32 -11.11
N GLY A 119 4.53 18.08 -11.51
CA GLY A 119 3.27 17.66 -12.12
C GLY A 119 2.29 17.10 -11.09
N ARG A 120 1.50 17.96 -10.42
CA ARG A 120 0.22 17.63 -9.72
C ARG A 120 0.19 16.51 -8.66
N LEU A 121 1.29 15.81 -8.35
CA LEU A 121 1.28 14.58 -7.57
C LEU A 121 2.29 14.63 -6.41
N VAL A 122 1.81 15.02 -5.23
CA VAL A 122 2.51 14.89 -3.94
C VAL A 122 2.75 13.40 -3.69
N GLY A 123 3.99 12.92 -3.87
CA GLY A 123 4.38 11.51 -3.62
C GLY A 123 4.41 10.56 -4.82
N GLY A 124 4.16 11.03 -6.04
CA GLY A 124 3.80 10.19 -7.18
C GLY A 124 4.83 9.16 -7.70
N ARG A 125 6.15 9.41 -7.63
CA ARG A 125 7.13 8.53 -8.31
C ARG A 125 7.53 7.27 -7.54
N SER A 126 7.85 7.38 -6.25
CA SER A 126 8.35 6.24 -5.46
C SER A 126 7.25 5.22 -5.12
N GLY A 127 6.02 5.68 -4.86
CA GLY A 127 4.88 4.79 -4.61
C GLY A 127 4.49 4.00 -5.85
N ILE A 128 4.34 4.67 -7.00
CA ILE A 128 3.97 4.04 -8.27
C ILE A 128 5.03 3.04 -8.74
N GLY A 129 6.33 3.38 -8.62
CA GLY A 129 7.40 2.46 -9.02
C GLY A 129 7.33 1.11 -8.30
N SER A 130 7.12 1.12 -6.98
CA SER A 130 6.97 -0.12 -6.20
C SER A 130 5.72 -0.93 -6.58
N VAL A 131 4.59 -0.26 -6.83
CA VAL A 131 3.35 -0.92 -7.25
C VAL A 131 3.50 -1.53 -8.64
N LEU A 132 4.13 -0.83 -9.58
CA LEU A 132 4.38 -1.33 -10.93
C LEU A 132 5.33 -2.53 -10.91
N ALA A 133 6.41 -2.48 -10.12
CA ALA A 133 7.33 -3.61 -9.97
C ALA A 133 6.59 -4.85 -9.44
N VAL A 134 5.78 -4.70 -8.40
CA VAL A 134 4.98 -5.82 -7.85
C VAL A 134 3.92 -6.29 -8.84
N LEU A 135 3.28 -5.38 -9.58
CA LEU A 135 2.33 -5.74 -10.64
C LEU A 135 3.00 -6.60 -11.72
N SER A 136 4.20 -6.22 -12.18
CA SER A 136 4.98 -7.01 -13.13
C SER A 136 5.29 -8.41 -12.59
N ILE A 137 5.74 -8.51 -11.33
CA ILE A 137 5.96 -9.80 -10.66
C ILE A 137 4.67 -10.64 -10.64
N CYS A 138 3.53 -10.03 -10.31
CA CYS A 138 2.24 -10.71 -10.26
C CYS A 138 1.84 -11.24 -11.64
N VAL A 139 1.93 -10.41 -12.68
CA VAL A 139 1.57 -10.79 -14.05
C VAL A 139 2.47 -11.93 -14.54
N SER A 140 3.78 -11.82 -14.36
CA SER A 140 4.73 -12.87 -14.74
C SER A 140 4.46 -14.18 -13.96
N SER A 141 4.19 -14.08 -12.66
CA SER A 141 3.92 -15.24 -11.81
C SER A 141 2.63 -15.96 -12.18
N LEU A 142 1.54 -15.22 -12.43
CA LEU A 142 0.26 -15.80 -12.84
C LEU A 142 0.35 -16.40 -14.25
N SER A 143 1.10 -15.76 -15.15
CA SER A 143 1.36 -16.31 -16.50
C SER A 143 2.13 -17.63 -16.41
N ALA A 144 3.17 -17.69 -15.57
CA ALA A 144 3.92 -18.91 -15.30
C ALA A 144 3.04 -20.02 -14.69
N CYS A 145 2.15 -19.66 -13.75
CA CYS A 145 1.18 -20.58 -13.17
C CYS A 145 0.28 -21.24 -14.23
N VAL A 146 -0.29 -20.46 -15.15
CA VAL A 146 -1.15 -20.97 -16.22
C VAL A 146 -0.36 -21.90 -17.16
N PHE A 147 0.86 -21.50 -17.53
CA PHE A 147 1.74 -22.30 -18.36
C PHE A 147 2.09 -23.65 -17.71
N LEU A 148 2.50 -23.63 -16.44
CA LEU A 148 2.84 -24.83 -15.67
C LEU A 148 1.61 -25.73 -15.43
N ALA A 149 0.44 -25.15 -15.19
CA ALA A 149 -0.81 -25.89 -15.04
C ALA A 149 -1.19 -26.63 -16.33
N GLY A 150 -1.01 -26.01 -17.50
CA GLY A 150 -1.25 -26.66 -18.79
C GLY A 150 -0.39 -27.91 -19.01
N ARG A 151 0.82 -27.93 -18.42
CA ARG A 151 1.73 -29.10 -18.44
C ARG A 151 1.45 -30.11 -17.33
N ALA A 152 0.85 -29.68 -16.22
CA ALA A 152 0.60 -30.55 -15.07
C ALA A 152 -0.74 -31.29 -15.17
N PHE A 153 -1.76 -30.70 -15.81
CA PHE A 153 -3.13 -31.23 -15.85
C PHE A 153 -3.48 -31.98 -17.15
N GLU A 154 -2.50 -32.63 -17.81
CA GLU A 154 -2.62 -33.26 -19.14
C GLU A 154 -3.79 -34.27 -19.30
N THR A 155 -4.45 -34.70 -18.22
CA THR A 155 -5.51 -35.71 -18.23
C THR A 155 -6.91 -35.24 -17.83
N THR A 156 -7.11 -34.02 -17.30
CA THR A 156 -8.43 -33.57 -16.79
C THR A 156 -8.79 -32.14 -17.17
N THR A 157 -9.57 -31.98 -18.25
CA THR A 157 -10.05 -30.68 -18.77
C THR A 157 -10.75 -29.82 -17.71
N TRP A 158 -11.53 -30.45 -16.82
CA TRP A 158 -12.26 -29.75 -15.75
C TRP A 158 -11.33 -29.14 -14.68
N SER A 159 -10.25 -29.83 -14.31
CA SER A 159 -9.27 -29.31 -13.35
C SER A 159 -8.50 -28.13 -13.92
N PHE A 160 -8.13 -28.21 -15.20
CA PHE A 160 -7.50 -27.08 -15.88
C PHE A 160 -8.45 -25.89 -16.02
N ALA A 161 -9.71 -26.12 -16.42
CA ALA A 161 -10.72 -25.06 -16.52
C ALA A 161 -10.99 -24.38 -15.17
N GLY A 162 -11.12 -25.16 -14.09
CA GLY A 162 -11.28 -24.65 -12.73
C GLY A 162 -10.06 -23.83 -12.28
N TYR A 163 -8.85 -24.29 -12.58
CA TYR A 163 -7.62 -23.56 -12.30
C TYR A 163 -7.52 -22.25 -13.09
N ALA A 164 -7.85 -22.28 -14.38
CA ALA A 164 -7.86 -21.09 -15.22
C ALA A 164 -8.88 -20.05 -14.71
N ALA A 165 -10.07 -20.50 -14.28
CA ALA A 165 -11.06 -19.62 -13.65
C ALA A 165 -10.53 -19.01 -12.34
N TYR A 166 -9.84 -19.79 -11.51
CA TYR A 166 -9.21 -19.29 -10.28
C TYR A 166 -8.14 -18.21 -10.57
N VAL A 167 -7.27 -18.43 -11.54
CA VAL A 167 -6.28 -17.44 -11.97
C VAL A 167 -6.96 -16.19 -12.55
N ALA A 168 -8.02 -16.35 -13.35
CA ALA A 168 -8.77 -15.23 -13.91
C ALA A 168 -9.40 -14.37 -12.81
N LEU A 169 -9.95 -14.97 -11.75
CA LEU A 169 -10.45 -14.25 -10.57
C LEU A 169 -9.34 -13.48 -9.86
N ALA A 170 -8.14 -14.07 -9.74
CA ALA A 170 -6.98 -13.38 -9.18
C ALA A 170 -6.57 -12.16 -10.02
N ILE A 171 -6.51 -12.30 -11.35
CA ILE A 171 -6.22 -11.19 -12.26
C ILE A 171 -7.28 -10.09 -12.13
N ALA A 172 -8.57 -10.46 -12.08
CA ALA A 172 -9.67 -9.52 -11.91
C ALA A 172 -9.55 -8.73 -10.60
N ASP A 173 -9.18 -9.38 -9.49
CA ASP A 173 -8.98 -8.72 -8.19
C ASP A 173 -7.78 -7.76 -8.21
N ILE A 174 -6.64 -8.16 -8.78
CA ILE A 174 -5.47 -7.30 -8.95
C ILE A 174 -5.82 -6.08 -9.81
N THR A 175 -6.56 -6.30 -10.90
CA THR A 175 -7.01 -5.23 -11.80
C THR A 175 -7.94 -4.27 -11.07
N ARG A 176 -8.93 -4.79 -10.32
CA ARG A 176 -9.83 -3.98 -9.48
C ARG A 176 -9.07 -3.16 -8.44
N CYS A 177 -8.09 -3.77 -7.78
CA CYS A 177 -7.25 -3.09 -6.79
C CYS A 177 -6.40 -1.98 -7.44
N SER A 178 -5.82 -2.25 -8.61
CA SER A 178 -5.04 -1.29 -9.41
C SER A 178 -5.89 -0.09 -9.85
N LEU A 179 -7.08 -0.35 -10.40
CA LEU A 179 -8.03 0.70 -10.76
C LEU A 179 -8.46 1.52 -9.53
N GLY A 180 -8.65 0.86 -8.39
CA GLY A 180 -8.93 1.52 -7.12
C GLY A 180 -7.78 2.41 -6.63
N LEU A 181 -6.52 2.07 -6.92
CA LEU A 181 -5.36 2.93 -6.65
C LEU A 181 -5.35 4.15 -7.58
N VAL A 182 -5.56 3.96 -8.88
CA VAL A 182 -5.59 5.06 -9.86
C VAL A 182 -6.69 6.06 -9.55
N ARG A 183 -7.84 5.58 -9.06
CA ARG A 183 -8.99 6.41 -8.68
C ARG A 183 -8.92 6.91 -7.23
N TYR A 184 -7.90 6.55 -6.48
CA TYR A 184 -7.82 6.89 -5.06
C TYR A 184 -7.73 8.40 -4.88
N ARG A 185 -8.63 8.93 -4.04
CA ARG A 185 -8.63 10.33 -3.64
C ARG A 185 -8.59 10.37 -2.13
N TYR A 186 -7.51 10.93 -1.58
CA TYR A 186 -7.43 11.20 -0.15
C TYR A 186 -8.62 12.07 0.26
N ARG A 187 -9.37 11.56 1.23
CA ARG A 187 -10.44 12.29 1.88
C ARG A 187 -10.08 12.35 3.35
N ARG A 188 -9.78 13.55 3.83
CA ARG A 188 -9.58 13.78 5.26
C ARG A 188 -10.83 13.31 5.99
N VAL A 189 -10.69 12.32 6.85
CA VAL A 189 -11.73 12.01 7.83
C VAL A 189 -11.80 13.25 8.71
N ARG A 190 -12.85 14.06 8.53
CA ARG A 190 -13.19 15.10 9.48
C ARG A 190 -13.53 14.33 10.74
N THR A 191 -12.59 14.24 11.66
CA THR A 191 -12.86 13.78 13.02
C THR A 191 -13.86 14.78 13.58
N GLU A 192 -15.15 14.55 13.34
CA GLU A 192 -16.17 15.03 14.26
C GLU A 192 -15.66 14.62 15.63
N ARG A 193 -15.60 15.57 16.55
CA ARG A 193 -15.30 15.33 17.97
C ARG A 193 -16.34 14.37 18.55
N ARG A 194 -16.38 13.11 18.13
CA ARG A 194 -17.02 12.03 18.87
C ARG A 194 -16.06 11.69 19.98
N THR A 195 -16.16 12.46 21.07
CA THR A 195 -16.26 11.92 22.43
C THR A 195 -15.58 10.57 22.69
N VAL A 196 -14.28 10.43 22.39
CA VAL A 196 -13.50 9.26 22.85
C VAL A 196 -13.21 9.37 24.35
N PHE A 197 -13.39 10.56 24.95
CA PHE A 197 -13.26 10.78 26.39
C PHE A 197 -14.47 10.33 27.23
N ALA A 198 -15.58 9.85 26.63
CA ALA A 198 -16.72 9.36 27.39
C ALA A 198 -16.61 7.87 27.80
N ALA A 199 -15.61 7.13 27.29
CA ALA A 199 -15.48 5.69 27.53
C ALA A 199 -14.37 5.28 28.53
N PHE A 200 -13.68 6.25 29.13
CA PHE A 200 -12.67 6.00 30.18
C PHE A 200 -13.03 6.65 31.53
N SER A 201 -14.32 6.97 31.72
CA SER A 201 -14.87 7.48 32.98
C SER A 201 -16.04 6.60 33.39
N THR A 202 -15.77 5.33 33.64
CA THR A 202 -16.57 4.49 34.54
C THR A 202 -15.69 3.31 34.95
N ASP A 203 -15.47 3.26 36.26
CA ASP A 203 -14.85 2.21 37.09
C ASP A 203 -13.33 2.22 37.26
#